data_AF-Q69A07-F1
#
_entry.id   AF-Q69A07-F1
#
_cell.length_a   1.000
_cell.length_b   1.000
_cell.length_c   1.000
_cell.angle_alpha   90.00
_cell.angle_beta   90.00
_cell.angle_gamma   90.00
#
_symmetry.space_group_name_H-M   'P 1'
#
loop_
_entity.id
_entity.type
_entity.pdbx_description
1 polymer ?
#
loop_
_entity_poly.entity_id
_entity_poly.type
_entity_poly.pdbx_seq_one_letter_code
_entity_poly.pdbx_strand_id
1 'polypeptide(L)'
;RRDFTINALSYCPFKNEIYDYFEGFKDLQQEKVVFIGEALDRIKEDYLRILRFFRFSSYYANQLDDGSFKACKALKDGLKTLSRERIKSEMDKIIVSKRAAQILKAMFEIGILEL
;
A
#
# COMPACT_ATOMS: atom_id res chain seq x y z
N ARG A 1 11.40 8.51 -0.24
CA ARG A 1 10.81 8.17 1.08
C ARG A 1 10.01 6.87 0.93
N ARG A 2 10.07 5.93 1.89
CA ARG A 2 9.33 4.65 1.84
C ARG A 2 7.85 4.86 2.21
N ASP A 3 6.98 3.99 1.71
CA ASP A 3 5.53 4.12 1.90
C ASP A 3 5.01 3.33 3.10
N PHE A 4 5.42 2.05 3.23
CA PHE A 4 4.90 1.09 4.20
C PHE A 4 5.98 0.60 5.16
N THR A 5 5.61 0.30 6.40
CA THR A 5 6.50 -0.16 7.49
C THR A 5 7.34 -1.36 7.06
N ILE A 6 6.70 -2.38 6.48
CA ILE A 6 7.35 -3.60 5.96
C ILE A 6 8.41 -3.33 4.88
N ASN A 7 8.30 -2.20 4.16
CA ASN A 7 9.23 -1.81 3.10
C ASN A 7 10.36 -0.90 3.59
N ALA A 8 10.43 -0.61 4.89
CA ALA A 8 11.45 0.23 5.51
C ALA A 8 12.44 -0.55 6.40
N LEU A 9 12.33 -1.88 6.43
CA LEU A 9 13.36 -2.73 7.00
C LEU A 9 14.68 -2.58 6.22
N SER A 10 15.78 -2.42 6.95
CA SER A 10 17.12 -2.24 6.38
C SER A 10 18.08 -3.26 6.96
N TYR A 11 18.78 -4.01 6.10
CA TYR A 11 19.74 -5.03 6.53
C TYR A 11 21.18 -4.52 6.37
N CYS A 12 21.99 -4.65 7.42
CA CYS A 12 23.42 -4.37 7.37
C CYS A 12 24.22 -5.69 7.29
N PRO A 13 24.79 -6.02 6.12
CA PRO A 13 25.50 -7.29 5.94
C PRO A 13 26.79 -7.39 6.75
N PHE A 14 27.45 -6.25 7.04
CA PHE A 14 28.68 -6.23 7.83
C PHE A 14 28.48 -6.57 9.31
N LYS A 15 27.29 -6.28 9.83
CA LYS A 15 26.91 -6.58 11.22
C LYS A 15 25.96 -7.77 11.35
N ASN A 16 25.45 -8.27 10.23
CA ASN A 16 24.37 -9.27 10.20
C ASN A 16 23.14 -8.82 11.02
N GLU A 17 22.80 -7.54 10.94
CA GLU A 17 21.73 -6.90 11.73
C GLU A 17 20.62 -6.36 10.83
N ILE A 18 19.37 -6.47 11.28
CA ILE A 18 18.21 -5.80 10.68
C ILE A 18 17.86 -4.59 11.54
N TYR A 19 17.85 -3.42 10.91
CA TYR A 19 17.35 -2.18 11.51
C TYR A 19 15.87 -2.01 11.17
N ASP A 20 15.05 -1.93 12.21
CA ASP A 20 13.62 -1.66 12.13
C ASP A 20 13.27 -0.39 12.91
N TYR A 21 13.07 0.70 12.19
CA TYR A 21 12.73 2.00 12.77
C TYR A 21 11.22 2.26 12.85
N PHE A 22 10.39 1.35 12.31
CA PHE A 22 8.96 1.60 12.08
C PHE A 22 8.07 0.39 12.41
N GLU A 23 8.56 -0.53 13.25
CA GLU A 23 7.89 -1.80 13.57
C GLU A 23 7.53 -2.66 12.34
N GLY A 24 8.27 -2.52 11.24
CA GLY A 24 8.03 -3.26 10.00
C GLY A 24 8.16 -4.78 10.17
N PHE A 25 8.98 -5.27 11.09
CA PHE A 25 9.13 -6.70 11.33
C PHE A 25 7.88 -7.28 12.01
N LYS A 26 7.32 -6.53 12.97
CA LYS A 26 6.08 -6.88 13.67
C LYS A 26 4.88 -6.87 12.72
N ASP A 27 4.77 -5.85 11.87
CA ASP A 27 3.72 -5.78 10.85
C ASP A 27 3.83 -6.93 9.84
N LEU A 28 5.06 -7.27 9.43
CA LEU A 28 5.30 -8.40 8.53
C LEU A 28 4.87 -9.73 9.17
N GLN A 29 5.19 -9.95 10.46
CA GLN A 29 4.74 -11.14 11.19
C GLN A 29 3.22 -11.21 11.33
N GLN A 30 2.54 -10.07 11.40
CA GLN A 30 1.08 -9.98 11.47
C GLN A 30 0.40 -9.99 10.10
N GLU A 31 1.16 -10.13 9.01
CA GLU A 31 0.67 -9.98 7.63
C GLU A 31 -0.15 -8.69 7.46
N LYS A 32 0.42 -7.55 7.87
CA LYS A 32 -0.17 -6.22 7.77
C LYS A 32 0.65 -5.31 6.86
N VAL A 33 -0.05 -4.48 6.10
CA VAL A 33 0.54 -3.41 5.28
C VAL A 33 0.03 -2.09 5.83
N VAL A 34 0.89 -1.36 6.54
CA VAL A 34 0.57 -0.11 7.22
C VAL A 34 1.47 1.01 6.71
N PHE A 35 0.91 2.21 6.56
CA PHE A 35 1.67 3.40 6.14
C PHE A 35 2.71 3.82 7.20
N ILE A 36 3.84 4.36 6.75
CA ILE A 36 4.79 5.03 7.63
C ILE A 36 4.29 6.44 7.94
N GLY A 37 3.92 6.67 9.20
CA GLY A 37 3.30 7.91 9.67
C GLY A 37 1.83 8.00 9.27
N GLU A 38 1.26 9.21 9.29
CA GLU A 38 -0.16 9.42 9.03
C GLU A 38 -0.54 9.16 7.57
N ALA A 39 -1.40 8.15 7.34
CA ALA A 39 -1.77 7.68 6.01
C ALA A 39 -2.37 8.79 5.13
N LEU A 40 -3.19 9.67 5.70
CA LEU A 40 -3.79 10.80 4.97
C LEU A 40 -2.73 11.75 4.40
N ASP A 41 -1.75 12.12 5.21
CA ASP A 41 -0.68 13.05 4.80
C ASP A 41 0.22 12.38 3.76
N ARG A 42 0.55 11.11 3.97
CA ARG A 42 1.33 10.36 2.99
C ARG A 42 0.58 10.25 1.66
N ILE A 43 -0.72 9.98 1.65
CA ILE A 43 -1.46 9.89 0.37
C ILE A 43 -1.50 11.25 -0.34
N LYS A 44 -1.66 12.36 0.39
CA LYS A 44 -1.66 13.72 -0.21
C LYS A 44 -0.33 14.10 -0.87
N GLU A 45 0.80 13.58 -0.37
CA GLU A 45 2.11 13.79 -1.02
C GLU A 45 2.18 13.10 -2.40
N ASP A 46 1.54 11.94 -2.58
CA ASP A 46 1.47 11.21 -3.86
C ASP A 46 0.30 10.22 -3.85
N TYR A 47 -0.77 10.55 -4.57
CA TYR A 47 -1.99 9.73 -4.62
C TYR A 47 -1.77 8.32 -5.18
N LEU A 48 -0.66 8.07 -5.91
CA LEU A 48 -0.31 6.72 -6.38
C LEU A 48 -0.12 5.73 -5.22
N ARG A 49 0.16 6.23 -4.01
CA ARG A 49 0.26 5.42 -2.79
C ARG A 49 -1.00 4.64 -2.47
N ILE A 50 -2.18 5.10 -2.90
CA ILE A 50 -3.43 4.35 -2.77
C ILE A 50 -3.34 3.03 -3.54
N LEU A 51 -2.98 3.08 -4.81
CA LEU A 51 -2.83 1.86 -5.62
C LEU A 51 -1.68 0.98 -5.10
N ARG A 52 -0.59 1.59 -4.63
CA ARG A 52 0.51 0.84 -4.02
C ARG A 52 0.06 0.13 -2.75
N PHE A 53 -0.80 0.72 -1.92
CA PHE A 53 -1.36 0.06 -0.73
C PHE A 53 -2.12 -1.21 -1.11
N PHE A 54 -3.01 -1.13 -2.11
CA PHE A 54 -3.73 -2.29 -2.62
C PHE A 54 -2.78 -3.35 -3.20
N ARG A 55 -1.77 -2.94 -3.97
CA ARG A 55 -0.76 -3.85 -4.50
C ARG A 55 0.03 -4.55 -3.41
N PHE A 56 0.59 -3.83 -2.44
CA PHE A 56 1.37 -4.48 -1.38
C PHE A 56 0.47 -5.38 -0.52
N SER A 57 -0.77 -4.96 -0.26
CA SER A 57 -1.73 -5.77 0.46
C SER A 57 -2.05 -7.07 -0.27
N SER A 58 -2.10 -7.05 -1.60
CA SER A 58 -2.38 -8.25 -2.40
C SER A 58 -1.29 -9.33 -2.30
N TYR A 59 -0.06 -8.94 -1.99
CA TYR A 59 1.08 -9.85 -1.82
C TYR A 59 1.30 -10.27 -0.36
N TYR A 60 1.19 -9.32 0.57
CA TYR A 60 1.72 -9.48 1.92
C TYR A 60 0.67 -9.39 3.03
N ALA A 61 -0.52 -8.83 2.77
CA ALA A 61 -1.50 -8.60 3.83
C ALA A 61 -2.57 -9.70 3.86
N ASN A 62 -2.82 -10.32 5.01
CA ASN A 62 -3.92 -11.28 5.17
C ASN A 62 -5.28 -10.58 5.09
N GLN A 63 -5.35 -9.38 5.68
CA GLN A 63 -6.51 -8.50 5.70
C GLN A 63 -6.04 -7.07 5.48
N LEU A 64 -6.91 -6.21 4.93
CA LEU A 64 -6.60 -4.80 4.77
C LEU A 64 -6.60 -4.11 6.13
N ASP A 65 -5.58 -3.30 6.38
CA ASP A 65 -5.53 -2.46 7.58
C ASP A 65 -6.64 -1.39 7.51
N ASP A 66 -7.50 -1.34 8.53
CA ASP A 66 -8.67 -0.46 8.57
C ASP A 66 -8.31 1.03 8.48
N GLY A 67 -7.23 1.44 9.15
CA GLY A 67 -6.78 2.83 9.14
C GLY A 67 -6.32 3.26 7.75
N SER A 68 -5.44 2.46 7.15
CA SER A 68 -4.91 2.67 5.80
C SER A 68 -6.01 2.61 4.75
N PHE A 69 -6.96 1.68 4.89
CA PHE A 69 -8.10 1.54 3.98
C PHE A 69 -9.07 2.73 4.06
N LYS A 70 -9.39 3.21 5.27
CA LYS A 70 -10.21 4.42 5.45
C LYS A 70 -9.55 5.65 4.83
N ALA A 71 -8.24 5.81 4.99
CA ALA A 71 -7.49 6.91 4.37
C ALA A 71 -7.53 6.83 2.84
N CYS A 72 -7.37 5.63 2.27
CA CYS A 72 -7.50 5.40 0.83
C CYS A 72 -8.89 5.76 0.31
N LYS A 73 -9.95 5.35 1.02
CA LYS A 73 -11.34 5.69 0.68
C LYS A 73 -11.58 7.20 0.70
N ALA A 74 -11.07 7.90 1.73
CA ALA A 74 -11.26 9.34 1.89
C ALA A 74 -10.57 10.16 0.79
N LEU A 75 -9.47 9.66 0.21
CA LEU A 75 -8.62 10.39 -0.73
C LEU A 75 -8.63 9.82 -2.15
N LYS A 76 -9.52 8.86 -2.46
CA LYS A 76 -9.57 8.16 -3.74
C LYS A 76 -9.68 9.09 -4.96
N ASP A 77 -10.42 10.20 -4.84
CA ASP A 77 -10.64 11.13 -5.95
C ASP A 77 -9.34 11.82 -6.41
N GLY A 78 -8.32 11.87 -5.54
CA GLY A 78 -6.99 12.34 -5.93
C GLY A 78 -6.31 11.46 -6.99
N LEU A 79 -6.76 10.21 -7.19
CA LEU A 79 -6.28 9.37 -8.30
C LEU A 79 -6.58 9.99 -9.67
N LYS A 80 -7.63 10.82 -9.80
CA LYS A 80 -7.97 11.51 -11.05
C LYS A 80 -6.91 12.53 -11.49
N THR A 81 -6.02 12.95 -10.59
CA THR A 81 -4.93 13.88 -10.91
C THR A 81 -3.68 13.18 -11.46
N LEU A 82 -3.65 11.84 -11.47
CA LEU A 82 -2.50 11.06 -11.92
C LEU A 82 -2.55 10.78 -13.42
N SER A 83 -1.39 10.61 -14.04
CA SER A 83 -1.33 10.16 -15.44
C SER A 83 -1.86 8.73 -15.58
N ARG A 84 -2.52 8.46 -16.72
CA ARG A 84 -3.07 7.13 -17.03
C ARG A 84 -1.98 6.05 -17.08
N GLU A 85 -0.76 6.40 -17.49
CA GLU A 85 0.40 5.49 -17.49
C GLU A 85 0.80 5.03 -16.08
N ARG A 86 0.83 5.96 -15.11
CA ARG A 86 1.15 5.63 -13.72
C ARG A 86 0.08 4.74 -13.10
N ILE A 87 -1.20 5.05 -13.36
CA ILE A 87 -2.33 4.21 -12.94
C ILE A 87 -2.20 2.81 -13.55
N LYS A 88 -2.01 2.72 -14.88
CA LYS A 88 -1.87 1.45 -15.60
C LYS A 88 -0.73 0.61 -15.04
N SER A 89 0.44 1.20 -14.80
CA SER A 89 1.60 0.46 -14.28
C SER A 89 1.33 -0.19 -12.92
N GLU A 90 0.56 0.45 -12.05
CA GLU A 90 0.16 -0.16 -10.77
C GLU A 90 -0.99 -1.17 -10.94
N MET A 91 -1.98 -0.87 -11.77
CA MET A 91 -3.09 -1.80 -12.06
C MET A 91 -2.59 -3.12 -12.66
N ASP A 92 -1.67 -3.06 -13.63
CA ASP A 92 -1.08 -4.26 -14.26
C ASP A 92 -0.44 -5.17 -13.20
N LYS A 93 0.23 -4.58 -12.20
CA LYS A 93 0.85 -5.34 -11.09
C LYS A 93 -0.18 -5.89 -10.10
N ILE A 94 -1.28 -5.17 -9.86
CA ILE A 94 -2.35 -5.64 -8.97
C ILE A 94 -3.06 -6.85 -9.59
N ILE A 95 -3.37 -6.81 -10.89
CA ILE A 95 -4.17 -7.86 -11.55
C ILE A 95 -3.44 -9.21 -11.58
N VAL A 96 -2.11 -9.21 -11.68
CA VAL A 96 -1.30 -10.45 -11.69
C VAL A 96 -0.87 -10.93 -10.30
N SER A 97 -1.36 -10.30 -9.24
CA SER A 97 -0.92 -10.58 -7.87
C SER A 97 -1.68 -11.72 -7.18
N LYS A 98 -1.11 -12.26 -6.10
CA LYS A 98 -1.60 -13.46 -5.40
C LYS A 98 -3.07 -13.36 -4.96
N ARG A 99 -3.47 -12.22 -4.39
CA ARG A 99 -4.83 -11.96 -3.88
C ARG A 99 -5.59 -10.93 -4.75
N ALA A 100 -5.31 -10.88 -6.06
CA ALA A 100 -5.87 -9.88 -6.97
C ALA A 100 -7.40 -9.75 -6.89
N ALA A 101 -8.13 -10.86 -6.91
CA ALA A 101 -9.61 -10.83 -6.87
C ALA A 101 -10.17 -10.16 -5.60
N GLN A 102 -9.57 -10.44 -4.44
CA GLN A 102 -9.99 -9.85 -3.16
C GLN A 102 -9.72 -8.34 -3.15
N ILE A 103 -8.57 -7.94 -3.68
CA ILE A 103 -8.16 -6.54 -3.74
C ILE A 103 -8.99 -5.73 -4.74
N LEU A 104 -9.25 -6.29 -5.92
CA LEU A 104 -10.12 -5.65 -6.92
C LEU A 104 -11.54 -5.48 -6.38
N LYS A 105 -12.06 -6.46 -5.62
CA LYS A 105 -13.34 -6.33 -4.92
C LYS A 105 -13.32 -5.18 -3.91
N ALA A 106 -12.30 -5.09 -3.06
CA ALA A 106 -12.17 -4.00 -2.09
C ALA A 106 -12.06 -2.62 -2.78
N MET A 107 -11.33 -2.53 -3.89
CA MET A 107 -11.23 -1.31 -4.71
C MET A 107 -12.57 -0.92 -5.34
N PHE A 108 -13.36 -1.91 -5.78
CA PHE A 108 -14.72 -1.69 -6.28
C PHE A 108 -15.66 -1.19 -5.17
N GLU A 109 -15.62 -1.78 -3.98
CA GLU A 109 -16.48 -1.39 -2.84
C GLU A 109 -16.28 0.07 -2.40
N ILE A 110 -15.08 0.62 -2.58
CA ILE A 110 -14.81 2.03 -2.32
C ILE A 110 -14.87 2.90 -3.58
N GLY A 111 -15.21 2.34 -4.73
CA GLY A 111 -15.39 3.01 -6.00
C GLY A 111 -14.13 3.65 -6.57
N ILE A 112 -13.01 2.94 -6.52
CA ILE A 112 -11.77 3.31 -7.23
C ILE A 112 -11.84 2.89 -8.70
N LEU A 113 -12.52 1.79 -9.01
CA LEU A 113 -12.59 1.25 -10.37
C LEU A 113 -13.52 2.03 -11.30
N GLU A 114 -14.32 2.96 -10.77
CA GLU A 114 -15.24 3.81 -11.55
C GLU A 114 -14.68 5.23 -11.82
N LEU A 115 -13.44 5.55 -11.41
CA LEU A 115 -12.83 6.88 -11.52
C LEU A 115 -12.23 7.17 -12.91
#